data_AF-A0A533X0N1-F1
#
_entry.id   AF-A0A533X0N1-F1
#
_cell.length_a   1.000
_cell.length_b   1.000
_cell.length_c   1.000
_cell.angle_alpha   90.00
_cell.angle_beta   90.00
_cell.angle_gamma   90.00
#
_symmetry.space_group_name_H-M   'P 1'
#
loop_
_entity.id
_entity.type
_entity.pdbx_description
1 polymer ?
#
loop_
_entity_poly.entity_id
_entity_poly.type
_entity_poly.pdbx_seq_one_letter_code
_entity_poly.pdbx_strand_id
1 'polypeptide(L)' 'MPARIVVDGREKSSGIPDLLRKAGAVIDFAQLKVGDYVVSPEIAVERKTVH' A
#
# COMPACT_ATOMS: atom_id res chain seq x y z
N MET A 1 -16.30 0.77 8.23
CA MET A 1 -15.49 -0.41 7.89
C MET A 1 -14.07 0.08 7.66
N PRO A 2 -13.02 -0.61 8.15
CA PRO A 2 -11.65 -0.17 7.93
C PRO A 2 -11.28 -0.28 6.45
N ALA A 3 -10.50 0.67 5.94
CA ALA A 3 -10.00 0.61 4.57
C ALA A 3 -9.00 -0.55 4.43
N ARG A 4 -9.20 -1.43 3.45
CA ARG A 4 -8.26 -2.51 3.13
C ARG A 4 -7.41 -2.10 1.93
N ILE A 5 -6.09 -2.18 2.09
CA ILE A 5 -5.11 -1.80 1.08
C ILE A 5 -4.20 -2.99 0.82
N VAL A 6 -4.08 -3.39 -0.45
CA VAL A 6 -3.09 -4.39 -0.86
C VAL A 6 -1.80 -3.66 -1.20
N VAL A 7 -0.70 -4.05 -0.56
CA VAL A 7 0.58 -3.36 -0.70
C VAL A 7 1.58 -4.31 -1.33
N ASP A 8 2.37 -3.80 -2.28
CA ASP A 8 3.46 -4.56 -2.86
C ASP A 8 4.51 -4.91 -1.80
N GLY A 9 5.00 -6.15 -1.79
CA GLY A 9 6.00 -6.61 -0.82
C GLY A 9 7.29 -5.80 -0.80
N ARG A 10 7.64 -5.10 -1.88
CA ARG A 10 8.81 -4.21 -1.98
C ARG A 10 8.68 -2.94 -1.13
N GLU A 11 7.46 -2.52 -0.80
CA GLU A 11 7.20 -1.32 0.02
C GLU A 11 7.34 -1.56 1.54
N LYS A 12 7.63 -2.80 1.99
CA LYS A 12 7.81 -3.10 3.42
C LYS A 12 8.87 -2.23 4.10
N SER A 13 9.94 -1.90 3.39
CA SER A 13 11.04 -1.09 3.93
C SER A 13 10.78 0.42 3.94
N SER A 14 9.67 0.89 3.37
CA SER A 14 9.39 2.33 3.28
C SER A 14 8.83 2.93 4.57
N GLY A 15 8.34 2.10 5.50
CA GLY A 15 7.67 2.52 6.73
C GLY A 15 6.24 3.07 6.52
N ILE A 16 5.83 3.31 5.27
CA ILE A 16 4.47 3.75 4.94
C ILE A 16 3.41 2.71 5.31
N PRO A 17 3.60 1.38 5.11
CA PRO A 17 2.60 0.39 5.51
C PRO A 17 2.28 0.45 7.01
N ASP A 18 3.27 0.75 7.86
CA ASP A 18 3.07 0.87 9.30
C ASP A 18 2.31 2.14 9.68
N LEU A 19 2.55 3.25 8.98
CA LEU A 19 1.77 4.48 9.15
C LEU A 19 0.30 4.26 8.78
N LEU A 20 0.04 3.54 7.68
CA LEU A 20 -1.32 3.21 7.26
C LEU A 20 -2.03 2.29 8.29
N ARG A 21 -1.32 1.31 8.85
CA ARG A 21 -1.85 0.49 9.95
C ARG A 21 -2.22 1.34 11.16
N LYS A 22 -1.35 2.28 11.56
CA LYS A 22 -1.62 3.23 12.66
C LYS A 22 -2.80 4.15 12.38
N ALA A 23 -3.06 4.47 11.12
CA ALA A 23 -4.24 5.23 10.67
C ALA A 23 -5.53 4.38 10.60
N GLY A 24 -5.48 3.09 10.95
CA GLY A 24 -6.64 2.20 10.99
C GLY A 24 -6.91 1.41 9.71
N ALA A 25 -5.98 1.42 8.75
CA ALA A 25 -6.09 0.59 7.55
C ALA A 25 -5.69 -0.87 7.82
N VAL A 26 -6.35 -1.80 7.13
CA VAL A 26 -5.96 -3.20 7.07
C VAL A 26 -5.02 -3.39 5.89
N ILE A 27 -3.81 -3.86 6.15
CA ILE A 27 -2.77 -4.03 5.13
C ILE A 27 -2.53 -5.51 4.85
N ASP A 28 -2.73 -5.88 3.59
CA ASP A 28 -2.41 -7.20 3.04
C ASP A 28 -1.23 -7.06 2.07
N PHE A 29 -0.16 -7.84 2.27
CA PHE A 29 1.00 -7.80 1.38
C PHE A 29 0.85 -8.83 0.26
N ALA A 30 1.16 -8.43 -0.97
CA ALA A 30 1.21 -9.30 -2.13
C ALA A 30 2.37 -8.92 -3.06
N GLN A 31 2.74 -9.80 -3.98
CA GLN A 31 3.60 -9.42 -5.09
C GLN A 31 2.69 -8.87 -6.21
N LEU A 32 2.73 -7.56 -6.44
CA LEU A 32 1.91 -6.92 -7.45
C LEU A 32 2.66 -6.88 -8.78
N LYS A 33 1.92 -7.11 -9.87
CA LYS A 33 2.48 -6.95 -11.22
C LYS A 33 2.66 -5.47 -11.60
N VAL A 34 1.85 -4.58 -11.00
CA VAL A 34 1.83 -3.13 -11.24
C VAL A 34 1.32 -2.41 -10.00
N GLY A 35 1.82 -1.20 -9.73
CA GLY A 35 1.45 -0.40 -8.58
C GLY A 35 2.17 -0.82 -7.31
N ASP A 36 2.21 0.10 -6.35
CA ASP A 36 2.75 -0.13 -5.01
C ASP A 36 1.62 -0.36 -3.98
N TYR A 37 0.47 0.29 -4.19
CA TYR A 37 -0.69 0.23 -3.30
C TYR A 37 -1.99 0.12 -4.10
N VAL A 38 -2.78 -0.92 -3.89
CA VAL A 38 -4.15 -1.03 -4.41
C VAL A 38 -5.11 -0.64 -3.29
N VAL A 39 -5.74 0.53 -3.41
CA VAL A 39 -6.61 1.11 -2.37
C VAL A 39 -8.10 0.84 -2.62
N SER A 40 -8.45 0.43 -3.84
CA SER A 40 -9.78 -0.06 -4.22
C SER A 40 -9.66 -0.95 -5.47
N PRO A 41 -10.72 -1.67 -5.88
CA PRO A 41 -10.70 -2.47 -7.11
C PRO A 41 -10.37 -1.70 -8.39
N GLU A 42 -10.56 -0.37 -8.38
CA GLU A 42 -10.39 0.49 -9.55
C GLU A 42 -9.18 1.43 -9.43
N ILE A 43 -8.54 1.52 -8.26
CA ILE A 43 -7.49 2.50 -7.99
C ILE A 43 -6.24 1.82 -7.44
N ALA A 44 -5.15 1.97 -8.19
CA ALA A 44 -3.79 1.69 -7.75
C ALA A 44 -3.00 3.01 -7.65
N VAL A 45 -2.07 3.07 -6.70
CA VAL A 45 -1.18 4.19 -6.44
C VAL A 45 0.26 3.71 -6.57
N GLU A 46 1.06 4.48 -7.31
CA GLU A 46 2.50 4.32 -7.41
C GLU A 46 3.19 5.37 -6.52
N ARG A 47 4.12 4.93 -5.68
CA ARG A 47 4.90 5.82 -4.82
C ARG A 47 6.23 6.15 -5.49
N LYS A 48 6.49 7.44 -5.68
CA LYS A 48 7.76 7.92 -6.23
C LYS A 48 8.31 9.06 -5.40
N THR A 49 9.58 8.95 -5.01
CA THR A 49 10.31 10.05 -4.36
C THR A 49 10.72 11.06 -5.43
N VAL A 50 10.47 12.35 -5.18
CA VAL A 50 10.99 13.43 -6.03
C VAL A 50 12.48 13.59 -5.71
N HIS A 51 13.31 13.58 -6.75
CA HIS A 51 14.73 13.92 -6.65
C HIS A 51 14.94 15.35 -7.14
#